data_AF-A0A1B0GSK5-F1
#
_entry.id   AF-A0A1B0GSK5-F1
#
_cell.length_a   1.000
_cell.length_b   1.000
_cell.length_c   1.000
_cell.angle_alpha   90.00
_cell.angle_beta   90.00
_cell.angle_gamma   90.00
#
_symmetry.space_group_name_H-M   'P 1'
#
loop_
_entity.id
_entity.type
_entity.pdbx_description
1 polymer ?
#
loop_
_entity_poly.entity_id
_entity_poly.type
_entity_poly.pdbx_seq_one_letter_code
_entity_poly.pdbx_strand_id
1 'polypeptide(L)'
;QARLGRIVDRMDLAGDSDGWVSLAELRAWIAHTQQRHIRDSVSAAWHTYDTDRDGRVGWEELRNATYGHYEPGEEFHDVEDAETYKKMLARDERRFRVADQDGDSMATREELTAFLHPEEFPHMRDIVVAETLEDLDKNKDGYVQVEEYIADLYSEEPGEEEPAWVQTERQQFREFRDLNKDGMAG
;
A
#
# COMPACT_ATOMS: atom_id res chain seq x y z
N GLN A 1 4.28 -27.87 18.93
CA GLN A 1 3.34 -27.92 17.80
C GLN A 1 1.92 -27.40 18.14
N ALA A 2 1.75 -26.38 19.01
CA ALA A 2 0.42 -25.96 19.50
C ALA A 2 -0.15 -24.66 18.86
N ARG A 3 0.62 -23.98 18.01
CA ARG A 3 0.19 -22.71 17.37
C ARG A 3 -0.58 -22.91 16.06
N LEU A 4 -0.15 -23.86 15.22
CA LEU A 4 -0.80 -24.17 13.94
C LEU A 4 -2.21 -24.76 14.14
N GLY A 5 -2.39 -25.67 15.11
CA GLY A 5 -3.71 -26.25 15.42
C GLY A 5 -4.76 -25.19 15.78
N ARG A 6 -4.43 -24.20 16.62
CA ARG A 6 -5.36 -23.11 16.97
C ARG A 6 -5.72 -22.18 15.81
N ILE A 7 -4.85 -22.09 14.80
CA ILE A 7 -5.12 -21.30 13.59
C ILE A 7 -6.07 -22.10 12.69
N VAL A 8 -5.83 -23.40 12.53
CA VAL A 8 -6.71 -24.35 11.82
C VAL A 8 -8.10 -24.38 12.45
N ASP A 9 -8.20 -24.47 13.78
CA ASP A 9 -9.49 -24.43 14.49
C ASP A 9 -10.23 -23.10 14.26
N ARG A 10 -9.50 -21.98 14.15
CA ARG A 10 -10.11 -20.66 13.86
C ARG A 10 -10.51 -20.50 12.39
N MET A 11 -9.84 -21.18 11.47
CA MET A 11 -10.17 -21.20 10.04
C MET A 11 -11.47 -21.98 9.80
N ASP A 12 -11.57 -23.16 10.40
CA ASP A 12 -12.74 -24.04 10.34
C ASP A 12 -13.97 -23.42 11.04
N LEU A 13 -13.78 -22.78 12.21
CA LEU A 13 -14.83 -22.01 12.89
C LEU A 13 -15.32 -20.78 12.10
N ALA A 14 -14.54 -20.28 11.14
CA ALA A 14 -14.95 -19.20 10.25
C ALA A 14 -15.81 -19.70 9.06
N GLY A 15 -15.92 -21.02 8.90
CA GLY A 15 -16.61 -21.72 7.84
C GLY A 15 -17.76 -22.60 8.32
N ASP A 16 -17.73 -23.88 7.91
CA ASP A 16 -18.79 -24.84 8.21
C ASP A 16 -18.52 -25.70 9.46
N SER A 17 -17.33 -25.57 10.06
CA SER A 17 -16.94 -26.25 11.30
C SER A 17 -16.97 -27.78 11.18
N ASP A 18 -16.58 -28.31 10.02
CA ASP A 18 -16.56 -29.75 9.71
C ASP A 18 -15.29 -30.47 10.21
N GLY A 19 -14.33 -29.73 10.78
CA GLY A 19 -13.07 -30.25 11.30
C GLY A 19 -11.93 -30.28 10.28
N TRP A 20 -12.14 -29.77 9.07
CA TRP A 20 -11.15 -29.61 8.02
C TRP A 20 -11.02 -28.14 7.60
N VAL A 21 -10.02 -27.82 6.78
CA VAL A 21 -9.90 -26.48 6.18
C VAL A 21 -9.94 -26.63 4.68
N SER A 22 -11.07 -26.26 4.10
CA SER A 22 -11.26 -26.16 2.66
C SER A 22 -10.60 -24.91 2.07
N LEU A 23 -10.40 -24.87 0.75
CA LEU A 23 -9.91 -23.68 0.05
C LEU A 23 -10.85 -22.47 0.25
N ALA A 24 -12.15 -22.71 0.39
CA ALA A 24 -13.14 -21.67 0.64
C ALA A 24 -12.96 -21.05 2.03
N GLU A 25 -12.72 -21.88 3.04
CA GLU A 25 -12.50 -21.44 4.42
C GLU A 25 -11.15 -20.74 4.59
N LEU A 26 -10.12 -21.20 3.90
CA LEU A 26 -8.85 -20.49 3.85
C LEU A 26 -9.02 -19.09 3.24
N ARG A 27 -9.75 -18.96 2.12
CA ARG A 27 -10.06 -17.67 1.49
C ARG A 27 -10.88 -16.77 2.42
N ALA A 28 -11.91 -17.32 3.06
CA ALA A 28 -12.74 -16.60 4.02
C ALA A 28 -11.94 -16.12 5.24
N TRP A 29 -11.05 -16.96 5.75
CA TRP A 29 -10.17 -16.63 6.87
C TRP A 29 -9.12 -15.58 6.50
N ILE A 30 -8.52 -15.66 5.30
CA ILE A 30 -7.62 -14.62 4.77
C ILE A 30 -8.36 -13.29 4.66
N ALA A 31 -9.54 -13.29 4.02
CA ALA A 31 -10.36 -12.09 3.88
C ALA A 31 -10.77 -11.51 5.25
N HIS A 32 -11.18 -12.35 6.20
CA HIS A 32 -11.53 -11.93 7.55
C HIS A 32 -10.35 -11.33 8.30
N THR A 33 -9.17 -11.94 8.17
CA THR A 33 -7.94 -11.46 8.82
C THR A 33 -7.48 -10.14 8.20
N GLN A 34 -7.57 -10.00 6.88
CA GLN A 34 -7.26 -8.77 6.15
C GLN A 34 -8.19 -7.63 6.58
N GLN A 35 -9.50 -7.85 6.55
CA GLN A 35 -10.49 -6.86 7.01
C GLN A 35 -10.27 -6.43 8.46
N ARG A 36 -9.93 -7.38 9.34
CA ARG A 36 -9.59 -7.07 10.72
C ARG A 36 -8.33 -6.21 10.81
N HIS A 37 -7.29 -6.56 10.06
CA HIS A 37 -6.03 -5.80 10.04
C HIS A 37 -6.26 -4.36 9.57
N ILE A 38 -7.01 -4.17 8.47
CA ILE A 38 -7.39 -2.86 7.95
C ILE A 38 -8.14 -2.06 9.02
N ARG A 39 -9.18 -2.63 9.62
CA ARG A 39 -9.98 -1.96 10.65
C ARG A 39 -9.14 -1.58 11.86
N ASP A 40 -8.29 -2.49 12.34
CA ASP A 40 -7.46 -2.27 13.52
C ASP A 40 -6.39 -1.19 13.21
N SER A 41 -5.82 -1.16 11.99
CA SER A 41 -4.92 -0.12 11.48
C SER A 41 -5.60 1.25 11.43
N VAL A 42 -6.78 1.35 10.80
CA VAL A 42 -7.55 2.60 10.73
C VAL A 42 -7.94 3.07 12.13
N SER A 43 -8.35 2.16 13.02
CA SER A 43 -8.71 2.53 14.40
C SER A 43 -7.52 3.08 15.19
N ALA A 44 -6.32 2.55 14.96
CA ALA A 44 -5.09 3.04 15.58
C ALA A 44 -4.72 4.42 15.02
N ALA A 45 -4.82 4.59 13.69
CA ALA A 45 -4.55 5.86 13.01
C ALA A 45 -5.56 6.95 13.36
N TRP A 46 -6.83 6.59 13.56
CA TRP A 46 -7.94 7.54 13.76
C TRP A 46 -7.64 8.57 14.85
N HIS A 47 -7.18 8.12 16.01
CA HIS A 47 -6.92 8.98 17.17
C HIS A 47 -5.68 9.87 17.00
N THR A 48 -4.81 9.53 16.05
CA THR A 48 -3.64 10.34 15.70
C THR A 48 -4.03 11.47 14.76
N TYR A 49 -4.99 11.22 13.87
CA TYR A 49 -5.37 12.16 12.81
C TYR A 49 -6.56 13.04 13.14
N ASP A 50 -7.58 12.54 13.85
CA ASP A 50 -8.75 13.30 14.33
C ASP A 50 -8.34 14.08 15.60
N THR A 51 -7.61 15.17 15.40
CA THR A 51 -6.94 15.91 16.49
C THR A 51 -7.89 16.82 17.23
N ASP A 52 -8.86 17.41 16.53
CA ASP A 52 -9.89 18.26 17.12
C ASP A 52 -11.11 17.46 17.63
N ARG A 53 -11.20 16.16 17.31
CA ARG A 53 -12.25 15.23 17.75
C ARG A 53 -13.62 15.58 17.21
N ASP A 54 -13.68 16.14 16.01
CA ASP A 54 -14.93 16.41 15.31
C ASP A 54 -15.56 15.15 14.68
N GLY A 55 -14.82 14.03 14.68
CA GLY A 55 -15.26 12.75 14.14
C GLY A 55 -15.02 12.60 12.64
N ARG A 56 -14.16 13.45 12.07
CA ARG A 56 -13.62 13.38 10.71
C ARG A 56 -12.12 13.65 10.76
N VAL A 57 -11.46 13.51 9.63
CA VAL A 57 -10.04 13.86 9.49
C VAL A 57 -9.88 14.82 8.34
N GLY A 58 -9.55 16.07 8.64
CA GLY A 58 -9.21 17.06 7.62
C GLY A 58 -7.84 16.80 6.99
N TRP A 59 -7.65 17.20 5.73
CA TRP A 59 -6.33 17.15 5.08
C TRP A 59 -5.24 17.86 5.91
N GLU A 60 -5.56 19.01 6.51
CA GLU A 60 -4.64 19.77 7.35
C GLU A 60 -4.24 19.00 8.61
N GLU A 61 -5.16 18.25 9.22
CA GLU A 61 -4.85 17.42 10.40
C GLU A 61 -3.96 16.24 10.03
N LEU A 62 -4.30 15.53 8.95
CA LEU A 62 -3.49 14.44 8.41
C LEU A 62 -2.08 14.94 8.07
N ARG A 63 -1.99 16.09 7.40
CA ARG A 63 -0.71 16.72 7.03
C ARG A 63 0.09 17.04 8.28
N ASN A 64 -0.51 17.73 9.26
CA ASN A 64 0.22 18.14 10.45
C ASN A 64 0.65 16.94 11.31
N ALA A 65 -0.15 15.89 11.38
CA ALA A 65 0.20 14.67 12.11
C ALA A 65 1.31 13.85 11.42
N THR A 66 1.34 13.84 10.09
CA THR A 66 2.31 13.07 9.29
C THR A 66 3.60 13.83 9.03
N TYR A 67 3.49 15.16 8.87
CA TYR A 67 4.54 16.02 8.35
C TYR A 67 4.85 17.25 9.21
N GLY A 68 4.15 17.46 10.33
CA GLY A 68 4.24 18.68 11.17
C GLY A 68 5.58 18.94 11.85
N HIS A 69 6.61 18.13 11.57
CA HIS A 69 8.00 18.43 11.91
C HIS A 69 8.61 19.52 11.02
N TYR A 70 7.95 19.92 9.92
CA TYR A 70 8.40 20.97 9.01
C TYR A 70 7.31 22.04 8.92
N GLU A 71 7.51 23.19 9.57
CA GLU A 71 6.58 24.31 9.45
C GLU A 71 6.60 24.91 8.03
N PRO A 72 5.47 25.41 7.52
CA PRO A 72 5.43 26.11 6.23
C PRO A 72 6.36 27.33 6.24
N GLY A 73 7.52 27.21 5.59
CA GLY A 73 8.49 28.30 5.45
C GLY A 73 9.76 28.18 6.30
N GLU A 74 9.94 27.11 7.08
CA GLU A 74 11.28 26.79 7.61
C GLU A 74 12.17 26.22 6.50
N GLU A 75 13.39 26.74 6.40
CA GLU A 75 14.36 26.29 5.42
C GLU A 75 14.72 24.84 5.72
N PHE A 76 14.37 23.94 4.80
CA PHE A 76 14.91 22.59 4.75
C PHE A 76 16.43 22.69 4.62
N HIS A 77 17.16 22.61 5.73
CA HIS A 77 18.62 22.70 5.73
C HIS A 77 19.28 21.50 5.00
N ASP A 78 18.48 20.50 4.63
CA ASP A 78 18.90 19.25 4.03
C ASP A 78 18.22 19.15 2.64
N VAL A 79 18.96 19.55 1.60
CA VAL A 79 18.42 19.76 0.24
C VAL A 79 17.89 18.47 -0.41
N GLU A 80 18.32 17.29 0.06
CA GLU A 80 17.82 15.98 -0.37
C GLU A 80 16.45 15.61 0.27
N ASP A 81 16.21 16.03 1.51
CA ASP A 81 14.96 15.72 2.22
C ASP A 81 13.82 16.63 1.76
N ALA A 82 14.12 17.88 1.38
CA ALA A 82 13.11 18.86 0.96
C ALA A 82 12.30 18.45 -0.28
N GLU A 83 12.97 17.98 -1.32
CA GLU A 83 12.32 17.60 -2.59
C GLU A 83 11.59 16.26 -2.47
N THR A 84 12.14 15.32 -1.70
CA THR A 84 11.49 14.06 -1.37
C THR A 84 10.22 14.31 -0.56
N TYR A 85 10.30 15.19 0.45
CA TYR A 85 9.17 15.61 1.26
C TYR A 85 8.06 16.25 0.43
N LYS A 86 8.38 17.21 -0.45
CA LYS A 86 7.38 17.85 -1.32
C LYS A 86 6.66 16.85 -2.21
N LYS A 87 7.38 15.85 -2.75
CA LYS A 87 6.80 14.80 -3.57
C LYS A 87 5.86 13.92 -2.77
N MET A 88 6.27 13.48 -1.57
CA MET A 88 5.42 12.68 -0.68
C MET A 88 4.16 13.44 -0.28
N LEU A 89 4.30 14.71 0.11
CA LEU A 89 3.18 15.57 0.47
C LEU A 89 2.18 15.71 -0.70
N ALA A 90 2.67 16.03 -1.90
CA ALA A 90 1.80 16.18 -3.07
C ALA A 90 1.13 14.87 -3.49
N ARG A 91 1.83 13.73 -3.33
CA ARG A 91 1.29 12.39 -3.58
C ARG A 91 0.16 12.07 -2.60
N ASP A 92 0.38 12.27 -1.31
CA ASP A 92 -0.63 12.04 -0.27
C ASP A 92 -1.82 12.99 -0.42
N GLU A 93 -1.61 14.26 -0.77
CA GLU A 93 -2.70 15.21 -1.02
C GLU A 93 -3.58 14.75 -2.18
N ARG A 94 -2.94 14.30 -3.26
CA ARG A 94 -3.64 13.74 -4.43
C ARG A 94 -4.42 12.49 -4.04
N ARG A 95 -3.83 11.56 -3.28
CA ARG A 95 -4.51 10.35 -2.82
C ARG A 95 -5.68 10.67 -1.89
N PHE A 96 -5.50 11.59 -0.95
CA PHE A 96 -6.56 12.05 -0.04
C PHE A 96 -7.75 12.60 -0.82
N ARG A 97 -7.51 13.43 -1.83
CA ARG A 97 -8.56 13.98 -2.69
C ARG A 97 -9.32 12.91 -3.50
N VAL A 98 -8.68 11.80 -3.86
CA VAL A 98 -9.36 10.70 -4.57
C VAL A 98 -10.17 9.85 -3.58
N ALA A 99 -9.69 9.70 -2.34
CA ALA A 99 -10.39 9.01 -1.28
C ALA A 99 -11.62 9.79 -0.79
N ASP A 100 -11.53 11.12 -0.72
CA ASP A 100 -12.61 12.05 -0.40
C ASP A 100 -13.66 12.09 -1.54
N GLN A 101 -14.73 11.30 -1.38
CA GLN A 101 -15.70 11.09 -2.45
C GLN A 101 -16.73 12.23 -2.53
N ASP A 102 -17.01 12.89 -1.41
CA ASP A 102 -17.95 14.01 -1.35
C ASP A 102 -17.27 15.38 -1.56
N GLY A 103 -15.94 15.43 -1.47
CA GLY A 103 -15.11 16.58 -1.81
C GLY A 103 -15.16 17.69 -0.75
N ASP A 104 -15.58 17.36 0.48
CA ASP A 104 -15.68 18.32 1.57
C ASP A 104 -14.34 18.57 2.29
N SER A 105 -13.26 17.90 1.85
CA SER A 105 -11.91 17.94 2.42
C SER A 105 -11.81 17.39 3.85
N MET A 106 -12.82 16.63 4.29
CA MET A 106 -12.94 16.04 5.62
C MET A 106 -13.28 14.55 5.52
N ALA A 107 -12.25 13.71 5.55
CA ALA A 107 -12.40 12.28 5.39
C ALA A 107 -13.22 11.64 6.53
N THR A 108 -14.26 10.93 6.14
CA THR A 108 -14.96 9.97 6.99
C THR A 108 -14.08 8.75 7.31
N ARG A 109 -14.56 7.84 8.15
CA ARG A 109 -13.81 6.63 8.50
C ARG A 109 -13.61 5.71 7.30
N GLU A 110 -14.61 5.63 6.44
CA GLU A 110 -14.56 4.88 5.20
C GLU A 110 -13.54 5.49 4.23
N GLU A 111 -13.52 6.81 4.08
CA GLU A 111 -12.58 7.52 3.19
C GLU A 111 -11.15 7.49 3.71
N LEU A 112 -10.94 7.62 5.03
CA LEU A 112 -9.61 7.40 5.62
C LEU A 112 -9.14 5.95 5.44
N THR A 113 -10.07 4.99 5.47
CA THR A 113 -9.73 3.58 5.16
C THR A 113 -9.28 3.45 3.71
N ALA A 114 -9.97 4.11 2.77
CA ALA A 114 -9.58 4.15 1.36
C ALA A 114 -8.25 4.86 1.12
N PHE A 115 -7.92 5.89 1.90
CA PHE A 115 -6.63 6.55 1.85
C PHE A 115 -5.48 5.66 2.35
N LEU A 116 -5.69 4.92 3.44
CA LEU A 116 -4.65 4.08 4.07
C LEU A 116 -4.48 2.70 3.42
N HIS A 117 -5.56 2.14 2.87
CA HIS A 117 -5.59 0.82 2.23
C HIS A 117 -6.25 0.92 0.85
N PRO A 118 -5.72 1.74 -0.07
CA PRO A 118 -6.36 2.06 -1.35
C PRO A 118 -6.56 0.83 -2.25
N GLU A 119 -5.73 -0.21 -2.11
CA GLU A 119 -5.83 -1.47 -2.84
C GLU A 119 -7.16 -2.22 -2.63
N GLU A 120 -7.85 -1.93 -1.52
CA GLU A 120 -9.12 -2.57 -1.15
C GLU A 120 -10.33 -1.85 -1.78
N PHE A 121 -10.13 -0.68 -2.39
CA PHE A 121 -11.20 0.18 -2.89
C PHE A 121 -11.14 0.33 -4.41
N PRO A 122 -12.17 -0.12 -5.15
CA PRO A 122 -12.16 -0.05 -6.61
C PRO A 122 -11.97 1.36 -7.19
N HIS A 123 -12.46 2.40 -6.52
CA HIS A 123 -12.32 3.79 -6.97
C HIS A 123 -10.90 4.35 -6.78
N MET A 124 -10.07 3.69 -5.96
CA MET A 124 -8.69 4.07 -5.71
C MET A 124 -7.70 3.36 -6.65
N ARG A 125 -8.17 2.48 -7.54
CA ARG A 125 -7.28 1.69 -8.42
C ARG A 125 -6.37 2.56 -9.29
N ASP A 126 -6.93 3.58 -9.91
CA ASP A 126 -6.17 4.43 -10.84
C ASP A 126 -5.06 5.19 -10.11
N ILE A 127 -5.31 5.64 -8.87
CA ILE A 127 -4.30 6.31 -8.06
C ILE A 127 -3.22 5.35 -7.59
N VAL A 128 -3.57 4.11 -7.21
CA VAL A 128 -2.59 3.07 -6.85
C VAL A 128 -1.70 2.74 -8.05
N VAL A 129 -2.28 2.60 -9.24
CA VAL A 129 -1.52 2.31 -10.47
C VAL A 129 -0.58 3.47 -10.80
N ALA A 130 -1.08 4.70 -10.81
CA ALA A 130 -0.27 5.88 -11.11
C ALA A 130 0.91 6.03 -10.15
N GLU A 131 0.68 5.83 -8.86
CA GLU A 131 1.72 5.89 -7.84
C GLU A 131 2.74 4.75 -7.94
N THR A 132 2.26 3.53 -8.23
CA THR A 132 3.15 2.38 -8.45
C THR A 132 4.05 2.61 -9.65
N LEU A 133 3.51 3.20 -10.73
CA LEU A 133 4.31 3.59 -11.89
C LEU A 133 5.33 4.69 -11.54
N GLU A 134 4.93 5.74 -10.80
CA GLU A 134 5.85 6.79 -10.34
C GLU A 134 7.02 6.24 -9.51
N ASP A 135 6.80 5.17 -8.76
CA ASP A 135 7.81 4.51 -7.94
C ASP A 135 8.71 3.58 -8.76
N LEU A 136 8.14 2.78 -9.67
CA LEU A 136 8.87 1.73 -10.40
C LEU A 136 9.50 2.22 -11.71
N ASP A 137 8.80 3.04 -12.50
CA ASP A 137 9.23 3.51 -13.82
C ASP A 137 10.32 4.59 -13.69
N LYS A 138 11.57 4.15 -13.59
CA LYS A 138 12.74 5.02 -13.41
C LYS A 138 13.09 5.76 -14.69
N ASN A 139 12.84 5.14 -15.84
CA ASN A 139 13.19 5.70 -17.14
C ASN A 139 12.10 6.63 -17.73
N LYS A 140 10.89 6.61 -17.15
CA LYS A 140 9.72 7.43 -17.49
C LYS A 140 9.13 7.13 -18.86
N ASP A 141 9.18 5.88 -19.31
CA ASP A 141 8.58 5.45 -20.57
C ASP A 141 7.09 5.07 -20.45
N GLY A 142 6.55 5.06 -19.22
CA GLY A 142 5.17 4.74 -18.90
C GLY A 142 4.91 3.25 -18.69
N TYR A 143 5.93 2.41 -18.72
CA TYR A 143 5.87 0.97 -18.49
C TYR A 143 6.81 0.56 -17.37
N VAL A 144 6.57 -0.62 -16.79
CA VAL A 144 7.51 -1.22 -15.84
C VAL A 144 8.29 -2.31 -16.57
N GLN A 145 9.59 -2.09 -16.73
CA GLN A 145 10.49 -3.10 -17.30
C GLN A 145 10.89 -4.12 -16.23
N VAL A 146 11.30 -5.32 -16.64
CA VAL A 146 11.72 -6.37 -15.67
C VAL A 146 12.91 -5.90 -14.82
N GLU A 147 13.83 -5.11 -15.37
CA GLU A 147 14.94 -4.52 -14.61
C GLU A 147 14.45 -3.54 -13.55
N GLU A 148 13.44 -2.72 -13.85
CA GLU A 148 12.85 -1.77 -12.91
C GLU A 148 12.07 -2.47 -11.79
N TYR A 149 11.31 -3.50 -12.14
CA TYR A 149 10.60 -4.35 -11.18
C TYR A 149 11.57 -5.09 -10.24
N ILE A 150 12.68 -5.62 -10.76
CA ILE A 150 13.68 -6.30 -9.94
C ILE A 150 14.47 -5.30 -9.09
N ALA A 151 14.79 -4.12 -9.61
CA ALA A 151 15.54 -3.10 -8.87
C ALA A 151 14.82 -2.63 -7.60
N ASP A 152 13.48 -2.69 -7.57
CA ASP A 152 12.68 -2.41 -6.39
C ASP A 152 12.77 -3.54 -5.32
N LEU A 153 12.91 -4.80 -5.78
CA LEU A 153 12.99 -5.97 -4.90
C LEU A 153 14.42 -6.29 -4.43
N TYR A 154 15.42 -6.00 -5.27
CA TYR A 154 16.82 -6.34 -5.07
C TYR A 154 17.73 -5.27 -5.68
N SER A 155 18.61 -4.72 -4.85
CA SER A 155 19.74 -3.91 -5.29
C SER A 155 21.00 -4.76 -5.30
N GLU A 156 21.63 -4.90 -6.46
CA GLU A 156 22.91 -5.62 -6.60
C GLU A 156 24.04 -4.81 -5.93
N GLU A 157 24.71 -5.40 -4.94
CA GLU A 157 25.94 -4.83 -4.38
C GLU A 157 27.16 -5.25 -5.21
N PRO A 158 28.16 -4.36 -5.41
CA PRO A 158 29.33 -4.69 -6.21
C PRO A 158 30.09 -5.92 -5.68
N GLY A 159 30.08 -7.01 -6.45
CA GLY A 159 30.79 -8.25 -6.14
C GLY A 159 29.93 -9.34 -5.47
N GLU A 160 28.63 -9.11 -5.33
CA GLU A 160 27.68 -10.15 -4.92
C GLU A 160 27.12 -10.89 -6.15
N GLU A 161 26.93 -12.21 -6.05
CA GLU A 161 26.25 -12.96 -7.11
C GLU A 161 24.73 -12.83 -6.98
N GLU A 162 24.03 -12.59 -8.09
CA GLU A 162 22.57 -12.47 -8.11
C GLU A 162 21.90 -13.71 -7.48
N PRO A 163 21.07 -13.55 -6.42
CA PRO A 163 20.42 -14.67 -5.77
C PRO A 163 19.45 -15.45 -6.69
N ALA A 164 19.35 -16.76 -6.49
CA ALA A 164 18.47 -17.62 -7.30
C ALA A 164 16.97 -17.23 -7.27
N TRP A 165 16.52 -16.58 -6.20
CA TRP A 165 15.14 -16.09 -6.10
C TRP A 165 14.89 -14.91 -7.06
N VAL A 166 15.90 -14.07 -7.34
CA VAL A 166 15.81 -12.96 -8.30
C VAL A 166 15.63 -13.52 -9.72
N GLN A 167 16.40 -14.55 -10.07
CA GLN A 167 16.23 -15.25 -11.35
C GLN A 167 14.82 -15.86 -11.50
N THR A 168 14.31 -16.42 -10.41
CA THR A 168 12.94 -16.97 -10.36
C THR A 168 11.90 -15.88 -10.59
N GLU A 169 12.08 -14.71 -9.97
CA GLU A 169 11.17 -13.58 -10.09
C GLU A 169 11.18 -12.98 -11.50
N ARG A 170 12.36 -12.88 -12.14
CA ARG A 170 12.48 -12.49 -13.56
C ARG A 170 11.70 -13.43 -14.48
N GLN A 171 11.75 -14.74 -14.20
CA GLN A 171 10.99 -15.71 -14.96
C GLN A 171 9.48 -15.55 -14.73
N GLN A 172 9.04 -15.39 -13.48
CA GLN A 172 7.64 -15.18 -13.16
C GLN A 172 7.08 -13.89 -13.78
N PHE A 173 7.88 -12.82 -13.81
CA PHE A 173 7.50 -11.58 -14.49
C PHE A 173 7.19 -11.84 -15.96
N ARG A 174 8.08 -12.53 -16.68
CA ARG A 174 7.90 -12.88 -18.10
C ARG A 174 6.73 -13.81 -18.37
N GLU A 175 6.36 -14.66 -17.41
CA GLU A 175 5.30 -15.64 -17.58
C GLU A 175 3.90 -15.09 -17.24
N PHE A 176 3.82 -14.21 -16.25
CA PHE A 176 2.54 -13.79 -15.65
C PHE A 176 2.23 -12.30 -15.73
N ARG A 177 3.25 -11.43 -15.90
CA ARG A 177 3.08 -9.96 -15.91
C ARG A 177 3.29 -9.37 -17.30
N ASP A 178 4.29 -9.85 -18.02
CA ASP A 178 4.55 -9.53 -19.43
C ASP A 178 3.66 -10.38 -20.35
N LEU A 179 2.38 -10.00 -20.44
CA LEU A 179 1.36 -10.78 -21.15
C LEU A 179 1.60 -10.85 -22.68
N ASN A 180 2.24 -9.83 -23.25
CA ASN A 180 2.52 -9.72 -24.68
C ASN A 180 3.97 -10.13 -25.05
N LYS A 181 4.81 -10.45 -24.06
CA LYS A 181 6.21 -10.91 -24.18
C LYS A 181 7.15 -9.88 -24.78
N ASP A 182 6.88 -8.60 -24.56
CA ASP A 182 7.73 -7.51 -25.04
C ASP A 182 8.76 -7.04 -24.01
N GLY A 183 8.79 -7.66 -22.83
CA GLY A 183 9.67 -7.31 -21.72
C GLY A 183 9.11 -6.24 -20.79
N MET A 184 7.88 -5.77 -21.02
CA MET A 184 7.24 -4.68 -20.30
C MET A 184 5.89 -5.13 -19.71
N ALA A 185 5.50 -4.52 -18.58
CA ALA A 185 4.16 -4.68 -18.03
C ALA A 185 3.39 -3.35 -18.12
N GLY A 186 2.14 -3.41 -18.60
CA GLY A 186 1.22 -2.28 -18.76
C GLY A 186 -0.24 -2.71 -18.76
#